data_AF-A0A2M7YYF3-F1
#
_entry.id   AF-A0A2M7YYF3-F1
#
_cell.length_a   1.000
_cell.length_b   1.000
_cell.length_c   1.000
_cell.angle_alpha   90.00
_cell.angle_beta   90.00
_cell.angle_gamma   90.00
#
_symmetry.space_group_name_H-M   'P 1'
#
loop_
_entity.id
_entity.type
_entity.pdbx_description
1 polymer ?
#
loop_
_entity_poly.entity_id
_entity_poly.type
_entity_poly.pdbx_seq_one_letter_code
_entity_poly.pdbx_strand_id
1 'polypeptide(L)'
;EYPGAIPLVHVDLYRLEGPSDISTLGLEEYFTPRTIVLIEWADRFPQILPSDHMAIRLEYGETEDIRLLHVSGTGPRSIRMVTTMQRNLSKPR
;
A
#
# COMPACT_ATOMS: atom_id res chain seq x y z
N GLU A 1 9.33 -0.32 17.78
CA GLU A 1 8.55 -1.36 17.07
C GLU A 1 7.20 -1.48 17.75
N TYR A 2 6.09 -1.22 17.04
CA TYR A 2 4.76 -1.50 17.58
C TYR A 2 4.50 -2.99 17.33
N PRO A 3 4.21 -3.81 18.36
CA PRO A 3 3.85 -5.21 18.16
C PRO A 3 2.47 -5.26 17.50
N GLY A 4 2.44 -5.16 16.18
CA GLY A 4 1.25 -5.43 15.38
C GLY A 4 0.98 -6.93 15.40
N ALA A 5 -0.27 -7.33 15.66
CA ALA A 5 -0.68 -8.74 15.65
C ALA A 5 -0.58 -9.41 14.25
N ILE A 6 -0.24 -8.63 13.21
CA ILE A 6 -0.18 -9.04 11.82
C ILE A 6 1.23 -8.70 11.29
N PRO A 7 1.97 -9.67 10.73
CA PRO A 7 3.24 -9.43 10.05
C PRO A 7 3.13 -8.32 9.00
N LEU A 8 4.08 -7.39 9.03
CA LEU A 8 4.24 -6.33 8.04
C LEU A 8 5.50 -6.60 7.23
N VAL A 9 5.35 -6.75 5.92
CA VAL A 9 6.43 -6.87 4.95
C VAL A 9 6.52 -5.55 4.20
N HIS A 10 7.70 -4.92 4.24
CA HIS A 10 7.96 -3.68 3.51
C HIS A 10 8.81 -3.99 2.27
N VAL A 11 8.40 -3.43 1.14
CA VAL A 11 9.01 -3.63 -0.17
C VAL A 11 9.22 -2.27 -0.79
N ASP A 12 10.44 -1.98 -1.23
CA ASP A 12 10.79 -0.78 -1.98
C ASP A 12 11.23 -1.17 -3.40
N LEU A 13 10.41 -0.82 -4.40
CA LEU A 13 10.66 -1.15 -5.79
C LEU A 13 11.54 -0.11 -6.51
N TYR A 14 12.00 0.95 -5.85
CA TYR A 14 12.83 1.99 -6.48
C TYR A 14 14.14 1.43 -7.06
N ARG A 15 14.72 0.42 -6.42
CA ARG A 15 16.05 -0.11 -6.77
C ARG A 15 16.07 -1.22 -7.82
N LEU A 16 14.91 -1.74 -8.21
CA LEU A 16 14.84 -2.81 -9.21
C LEU A 16 15.00 -2.23 -10.61
N GLU A 17 15.77 -2.86 -11.48
CA GLU A 17 16.06 -2.34 -12.81
C GLU A 17 15.01 -2.79 -13.83
N GLY A 18 14.37 -3.94 -13.61
CA GLY A 18 13.31 -4.43 -14.48
C GLY A 18 12.47 -5.59 -13.94
N PRO A 19 11.51 -6.08 -14.75
CA PRO A 19 10.60 -7.15 -14.34
C PRO A 19 11.29 -8.46 -13.93
N SER A 20 12.49 -8.74 -14.45
CA SER A 20 13.30 -9.92 -14.10
C SER A 20 13.74 -9.94 -12.64
N ASP A 21 13.97 -8.78 -12.05
CA ASP A 21 14.40 -8.68 -10.65
C ASP A 21 13.25 -8.95 -9.70
N ILE A 22 12.01 -8.70 -10.15
CA ILE A 22 10.79 -8.89 -9.36
C ILE A 22 10.38 -10.34 -9.29
N SER A 23 10.44 -11.07 -10.42
CA SER A 23 10.15 -12.51 -10.40
C SER A 23 11.11 -13.25 -9.48
N THR A 24 12.33 -12.74 -9.33
CA THR A 24 13.33 -13.27 -8.39
C THR A 24 13.02 -12.92 -6.93
N LEU A 25 12.29 -11.83 -6.67
CA LEU A 25 11.95 -11.39 -5.32
C LEU A 25 10.89 -12.28 -4.65
N GLY A 26 10.12 -13.06 -5.42
CA GLY A 26 9.08 -13.95 -4.89
C GLY A 26 7.95 -13.22 -4.16
N LEU A 27 7.63 -11.99 -4.59
CA LEU A 27 6.69 -11.07 -3.91
C LEU A 27 5.30 -11.68 -3.68
N GLU A 28 4.88 -12.54 -4.61
CA GLU A 28 3.61 -13.25 -4.60
C GLU A 28 3.43 -14.14 -3.37
N GLU A 29 4.51 -14.70 -2.82
CA GLU A 29 4.49 -15.55 -1.63
C GLU A 29 4.07 -14.79 -0.37
N TYR A 30 4.27 -13.46 -0.36
CA TYR A 30 3.91 -12.60 0.76
C TYR A 30 2.44 -12.14 0.72
N PHE A 31 1.74 -12.31 -0.40
CA PHE A 31 0.32 -11.95 -0.55
C PHE A 31 -0.62 -12.95 0.12
N THR A 32 -0.43 -13.16 1.42
CA THR A 32 -1.26 -14.04 2.24
C THR A 32 -2.35 -13.25 2.97
N PRO A 33 -3.49 -13.87 3.33
CA PRO A 33 -4.54 -13.22 4.11
C PRO A 33 -4.10 -12.71 5.49
N ARG A 34 -2.95 -13.16 5.99
CA ARG A 34 -2.42 -12.88 7.34
C ARG A 34 -1.18 -11.98 7.31
N THR A 35 -0.85 -11.37 6.18
CA THR A 35 0.30 -10.47 6.04
C THR A 35 -0.20 -9.13 5.51
N ILE A 36 0.39 -8.04 6.00
CA ILE A 36 0.30 -6.73 5.35
C ILE A 36 1.57 -6.57 4.51
N VAL A 37 1.42 -6.30 3.22
CA VAL A 37 2.55 -5.96 2.35
C VAL A 37 2.43 -4.49 1.98
N LEU A 38 3.42 -3.69 2.39
CA LEU A 38 3.54 -2.27 2.07
C LEU A 38 4.58 -2.12 0.95
N ILE A 39 4.13 -1.65 -0.22
CA ILE A 39 4.98 -1.53 -1.42
C ILE A 39 5.16 -0.05 -1.75
N GLU A 40 6.40 0.44 -1.68
CA GLU A 40 6.80 1.75 -2.19
C GLU A 40 7.15 1.64 -3.68
N TRP A 41 6.86 2.71 -4.44
CA TRP A 41 7.07 2.77 -5.90
C TRP A 41 6.35 1.66 -6.67
N ALA A 42 5.17 1.27 -6.17
CA ALA A 42 4.32 0.21 -6.73
C ALA A 42 3.91 0.46 -8.20
N ASP A 43 3.85 1.72 -8.62
CA ASP A 43 3.54 2.17 -9.98
C ASP A 43 4.59 1.78 -11.02
N ARG A 44 5.82 1.44 -10.60
CA ARG A 44 6.85 0.94 -11.53
C ARG A 44 6.49 -0.41 -12.13
N PHE A 45 5.71 -1.22 -11.40
CA PHE A 45 5.38 -2.59 -11.80
C PHE A 45 3.92 -2.92 -11.46
N PRO A 46 2.95 -2.25 -12.10
CA PRO A 46 1.53 -2.40 -11.77
C PRO A 46 1.00 -3.83 -11.98
N GLN A 47 1.64 -4.61 -12.85
CA GLN A 47 1.23 -5.98 -13.18
C GLN A 47 1.37 -6.97 -12.02
N ILE A 48 2.20 -6.66 -11.00
CA ILE A 48 2.40 -7.55 -9.85
C ILE A 48 1.45 -7.24 -8.69
N LEU A 49 0.69 -6.15 -8.78
CA LEU A 49 -0.21 -5.75 -7.71
C LEU A 49 -1.47 -6.63 -7.74
N PRO A 50 -1.95 -7.11 -6.57
CA PRO A 50 -3.23 -7.80 -6.49
C PRO A 50 -4.35 -6.92 -7.05
N SER A 51 -5.36 -7.50 -7.70
CA SER A 51 -6.50 -6.73 -8.22
C SER A 51 -7.26 -5.97 -7.12
N ASP A 52 -7.25 -6.49 -5.89
CA ASP A 52 -7.84 -5.88 -4.70
C ASP A 52 -6.75 -5.45 -3.72
N HIS A 53 -6.32 -4.19 -3.82
CA HIS A 53 -5.35 -3.55 -2.92
C HIS A 53 -5.79 -2.14 -2.55
N MET A 54 -5.19 -1.59 -1.49
CA MET A 54 -5.33 -0.18 -1.13
C MET A 54 -4.19 0.59 -1.79
N ALA A 55 -4.52 1.58 -2.62
CA ALA A 55 -3.55 2.48 -3.19
C ALA A 55 -3.44 3.73 -2.33
N ILE A 56 -2.20 4.13 -2.06
CA ILE A 56 -1.87 5.35 -1.30
C ILE A 56 -0.99 6.21 -2.19
N ARG A 57 -1.42 7.45 -2.43
CA ARG A 57 -0.65 8.46 -3.16
C ARG A 57 -0.42 9.65 -2.26
N LEU A 58 0.83 10.10 -2.21
CA LEU A 58 1.25 11.29 -1.49
C LEU A 58 1.53 12.40 -2.51
N GLU A 59 0.97 13.57 -2.27
CA GLU A 59 1.22 14.78 -3.07
C GLU A 59 1.72 15.91 -2.18
N TYR A 60 2.47 16.84 -2.76
CA TYR A 60 2.86 18.05 -2.04
C TYR A 60 1.63 18.89 -1.71
N GLY A 61 1.56 19.37 -0.47
CA GLY A 61 0.54 20.31 -0.04
C GLY A 61 0.93 21.77 -0.33
N GLU A 62 0.22 22.68 0.33
CA GLU A 62 0.43 24.13 0.17
C GLU A 62 1.82 24.60 0.62
N THR A 63 2.45 23.87 1.55
CA THR A 63 3.80 24.16 2.06
C THR A 63 4.66 22.90 2.07
N GLU A 64 5.98 23.07 2.22
CA GLU A 64 6.96 21.97 2.23
C GLU A 64 6.70 20.93 3.33
N ASP A 65 6.05 21.34 4.42
CA ASP A 65 5.73 20.48 5.57
C ASP A 65 4.35 19.80 5.47
N ILE A 66 3.57 20.12 4.43
CA ILE A 66 2.24 19.55 4.23
C ILE A 66 2.29 18.51 3.11
N ARG A 67 1.64 17.36 3.35
CA ARG A 67 1.37 16.35 2.33
C ARG A 67 -0.12 16.11 2.23
N LEU A 68 -0.60 15.97 0.99
CA LEU A 68 -1.94 15.50 0.70
C LEU A 68 -1.87 13.98 0.53
N LEU A 69 -2.68 13.27 1.31
CA LEU A 69 -2.79 11.82 1.28
C LEU A 69 -4.06 11.42 0.54
N HIS A 70 -3.90 10.78 -0.61
CA HIS A 70 -5.00 10.20 -1.38
C HIS A 70 -5.01 8.70 -1.14
N VAL A 71 -6.11 8.17 -0.60
CA VAL A 71 -6.28 6.75 -0.33
C VAL A 71 -7.47 6.23 -1.12
N SER A 72 -7.27 5.17 -1.90
CA SER A 72 -8.31 4.52 -2.68
C SER A 72 -8.22 3.00 -2.58
N GLY A 73 -9.35 2.32 -2.80
CA GLY A 73 -9.40 0.87 -2.91
C GLY A 73 -9.66 0.46 -4.35
N THR A 74 -8.93 -0.54 -4.84
CA THR A 74 -9.07 -1.05 -6.22
C THR A 74 -10.03 -2.24 -6.34
N GLY A 75 -10.49 -2.81 -5.21
CA GLY A 75 -11.37 -3.97 -5.18
C GLY A 75 -12.33 -3.96 -3.99
N PRO A 76 -13.26 -4.93 -3.91
CA PRO A 76 -14.33 -4.89 -2.91
C PRO A 76 -13.82 -4.84 -1.46
N ARG A 77 -12.74 -5.55 -1.13
CA ARG A 77 -12.18 -5.57 0.22
C ARG A 77 -11.50 -4.25 0.54
N SER A 78 -10.61 -3.76 -0.32
CA SER A 78 -9.89 -2.51 -0.09
C SER A 78 -10.81 -1.30 -0.06
N ILE A 79 -11.85 -1.26 -0.91
CA ILE A 79 -12.89 -0.22 -0.88
C ILE A 79 -13.57 -0.19 0.50
N ARG A 80 -14.01 -1.36 1.02
CA ARG A 80 -14.61 -1.44 2.36
C ARG A 80 -13.66 -0.95 3.46
N MET A 81 -12.37 -1.25 3.35
CA MET A 81 -11.35 -0.78 4.30
C MET A 81 -11.22 0.75 4.25
N VAL A 82 -11.09 1.34 3.06
CA VAL A 82 -10.98 2.80 2.88
C VAL A 82 -12.21 3.51 3.43
N THR A 83 -13.42 3.04 3.11
CA THR A 83 -14.67 3.60 3.65
C THR A 83 -14.73 3.51 5.18
N THR A 84 -14.27 2.39 5.75
CA THR A 84 -14.23 2.22 7.21
C THR A 84 -13.22 3.17 7.86
N MET A 85 -12.05 3.35 7.25
CA MET A 85 -11.02 4.28 7.70
C MET A 85 -11.52 5.72 7.67
N GLN A 86 -12.12 6.16 6.56
CA GLN A 86 -12.70 7.49 6.41
C GLN A 86 -13.72 7.77 7.52
N ARG A 87 -14.66 6.84 7.77
CA ARG A 87 -15.65 6.98 8.84
C ARG A 87 -15.02 7.12 10.22
N ASN A 88 -13.93 6.40 10.49
CA ASN A 88 -13.25 6.48 11.79
C ASN A 88 -12.47 7.79 11.95
N LEU A 89 -11.90 8.33 10.88
CA LEU A 89 -11.22 9.62 10.88
C LEU A 89 -12.19 10.81 11.02
N SER A 90 -13.43 10.68 10.52
CA SER A 90 -14.47 11.71 10.64
C SER A 90 -15.18 11.74 11.99
N LYS A 91 -14.90 10.80 12.91
CA LYS A 91 -15.48 10.83 14.26
C LYS A 91 -14.76 11.90 15.09
N PRO A 92 -15.49 12.75 15.84
CA PRO A 92 -14.85 13.61 16.82
C PRO A 92 -14.13 12.74 17.85
N ARG A 93 -12.89 13.12 18.20
CA ARG A 93 -12.09 12.47 19.25
C ARG A 93 -12.73 12.65 20.62
#